data_AF-A0A1C6HX00-F1
#
_entry.id   AF-A0A1C6HX00-F1
#
_cell.length_a   1.000
_cell.length_b   1.000
_cell.length_c   1.000
_cell.angle_alpha   90.00
_cell.angle_beta   90.00
_cell.angle_gamma   90.00
#
_symmetry.space_group_name_H-M   'P 1'
#
loop_
_entity.id
_entity.type
_entity.pdbx_description
1 polymer ?
#
loop_
_entity_poly.entity_id
_entity_poly.type
_entity_poly.pdbx_seq_one_letter_code
_entity_poly.pdbx_strand_id
1 'polypeptide(L)'
;MPDLVFHGKGLRHFGVALEIDNGGADRYNAEKLLNIANADAENLYIKTDGSLDDGLELVTHPMTLTYHLNEMPWAAVLRKAQELDYLSHAAGTCGLHVHISRLAFGCTYVQQEAAIARLLYFVEKFWAELLRFSRRTQGQMNRRAARYGMKLTPTDQMCHAKNLCAGRYTAVNLTNSDTVEIRMFRITLKLTTLKATLQMVNHLVEVAVSLSDSEVQDLSWFDFLDDITEPELIQYLKERRLYVNEPVNASEEE
;
A
#
# COMPACT_ATOMS: atom_id res chain seq x y z
N MET A 1 -1.20 17.18 13.91
CA MET A 1 -1.79 15.84 13.67
C MET A 1 -2.43 15.40 14.98
N PRO A 2 -3.55 14.65 14.93
CA PRO A 2 -4.15 14.10 16.15
C PRO A 2 -3.23 13.04 16.77
N ASP A 3 -3.48 12.72 18.04
CA ASP A 3 -2.89 11.54 18.68
C ASP A 3 -3.36 10.27 17.96
N LEU A 4 -2.48 9.27 17.83
CA LEU A 4 -2.81 8.06 17.06
C LEU A 4 -3.60 7.04 17.89
N VAL A 5 -4.73 6.58 17.36
CA VAL A 5 -5.53 5.49 17.93
C VAL A 5 -5.24 4.17 17.18
N PHE A 6 -4.68 3.17 17.86
CA PHE A 6 -4.36 1.89 17.22
C PHE A 6 -5.54 0.93 17.28
N HIS A 7 -6.01 0.48 16.11
CA HIS A 7 -7.18 -0.39 15.99
C HIS A 7 -6.82 -1.85 15.66
N GLY A 8 -7.47 -2.77 16.35
CA GLY A 8 -7.20 -4.21 16.25
C GLY A 8 -5.97 -4.67 17.05
N LYS A 9 -5.88 -5.98 17.29
CA LYS A 9 -4.83 -6.61 18.10
C LYS A 9 -3.67 -7.10 17.24
N GLY A 10 -2.44 -6.77 17.63
CA GLY A 10 -1.21 -7.21 16.95
C GLY A 10 -0.19 -6.09 16.83
N LEU A 11 0.94 -6.36 16.17
CA LEU A 11 1.99 -5.35 15.89
C LEU A 11 1.93 -4.82 14.45
N ARG A 12 1.26 -5.56 13.56
CA ARG A 12 1.15 -5.24 12.14
C ARG A 12 -0.06 -4.35 11.90
N HIS A 13 0.18 -3.04 11.97
CA HIS A 13 -0.79 -2.00 11.65
C HIS A 13 -0.44 -1.28 10.36
N PHE A 14 -1.49 -0.89 9.65
CA PHE A 14 -1.46 -0.13 8.42
C PHE A 14 -2.22 1.20 8.61
N GLY A 15 -1.67 2.29 8.11
CA GLY A 15 -2.39 3.56 7.94
C GLY A 15 -2.62 3.80 6.45
N VAL A 16 -3.83 4.21 6.07
CA VAL A 16 -4.16 4.55 4.69
C VAL A 16 -4.23 6.05 4.56
N ALA A 17 -3.55 6.62 3.56
CA ALA A 17 -3.79 7.97 3.07
C ALA A 17 -4.39 7.88 1.66
N LEU A 18 -5.66 8.28 1.55
CA LEU A 18 -6.47 8.21 0.34
C LEU A 18 -6.72 9.64 -0.17
N GLU A 19 -5.99 10.02 -1.21
CA GLU A 19 -6.12 11.34 -1.84
C GLU A 19 -7.28 11.35 -2.85
N ILE A 20 -8.32 12.14 -2.59
CA ILE A 20 -9.49 12.30 -3.47
C ILE A 20 -9.59 13.75 -3.97
N ASP A 21 -9.99 13.96 -5.21
CA ASP A 21 -9.95 15.27 -5.89
C ASP A 21 -11.32 15.64 -6.49
N ASN A 22 -11.44 16.85 -7.05
CA ASN A 22 -12.55 17.41 -7.82
C ASN A 22 -13.81 17.78 -7.02
N GLY A 23 -13.95 17.30 -5.79
CA GLY A 23 -14.99 17.76 -4.85
C GLY A 23 -14.55 18.96 -3.99
N GLY A 24 -13.33 19.45 -4.22
CA GLY A 24 -12.69 20.54 -3.50
C GLY A 24 -12.31 20.26 -2.05
N ALA A 25 -11.56 21.20 -1.47
CA ALA A 25 -11.24 21.22 -0.05
C ALA A 25 -12.44 21.73 0.78
N ASP A 26 -13.59 21.08 0.62
CA ASP A 26 -14.86 21.48 1.23
C ASP A 26 -15.00 20.90 2.65
N ARG A 27 -15.11 21.80 3.63
CA ARG A 27 -15.22 21.42 5.05
C ARG A 27 -16.49 20.64 5.36
N TYR A 28 -17.60 20.92 4.69
CA TYR A 28 -18.88 20.26 4.93
C TYR A 28 -18.88 18.83 4.36
N ASN A 29 -18.23 18.63 3.20
CA ASN A 29 -17.98 17.31 2.64
C ASN A 29 -17.03 16.50 3.53
N ALA A 30 -15.96 17.13 4.03
CA ALA A 30 -15.05 16.52 4.99
C ALA A 30 -15.79 16.05 6.25
N GLU A 31 -16.67 16.89 6.82
CA GLU A 31 -17.48 16.54 7.99
C GLU A 31 -18.41 15.35 7.73
N LYS A 32 -19.07 15.29 6.56
CA LYS A 32 -19.91 14.14 6.19
C LYS A 32 -19.12 12.83 6.13
N LEU A 33 -17.90 12.87 5.56
CA LEU A 33 -17.04 11.70 5.47
C LEU A 33 -16.55 11.26 6.85
N LEU A 34 -16.17 12.21 7.70
CA LEU A 34 -15.75 11.94 9.08
C LEU A 34 -16.90 11.36 9.92
N ASN A 35 -18.11 11.90 9.79
CA ASN A 35 -19.28 11.40 10.52
C ASN A 35 -19.60 9.94 10.19
N ILE A 36 -19.38 9.51 8.94
CA ILE A 36 -19.53 8.11 8.55
C ILE A 36 -18.37 7.27 9.06
N ALA A 37 -17.14 7.74 8.84
CA ALA A 37 -15.94 6.98 9.21
C ALA A 37 -15.84 6.75 10.72
N ASN A 38 -16.27 7.75 11.51
CA ASN A 38 -16.07 7.80 12.94
C ASN A 38 -17.34 7.58 13.76
N ALA A 39 -18.39 7.02 13.17
CA ALA A 39 -19.67 6.80 13.85
C ALA A 39 -19.54 5.95 15.13
N ASP A 40 -18.73 4.88 15.06
CA ASP A 40 -18.58 3.90 16.14
C ASP A 40 -17.20 3.95 16.83
N ALA A 41 -16.19 4.56 16.20
CA ALA A 41 -14.82 4.67 16.73
C ALA A 41 -14.04 5.79 16.00
N GLU A 42 -12.99 6.34 16.62
CA GLU A 42 -12.13 7.34 15.97
C GLU A 42 -11.19 6.67 14.93
N ASN A 43 -11.67 6.54 13.70
CA ASN A 43 -11.04 5.75 12.64
C ASN A 43 -10.21 6.60 11.66
N LEU A 44 -10.66 7.81 11.36
CA LEU A 44 -10.18 8.61 10.23
C LEU A 44 -10.13 10.09 10.59
N TYR A 45 -9.09 10.77 10.10
CA TYR A 45 -8.98 12.22 10.10
C TYR A 45 -8.63 12.71 8.69
N ILE A 46 -8.90 13.97 8.41
CA ILE A 46 -8.63 14.57 7.10
C ILE A 46 -7.42 15.49 7.21
N LYS A 47 -6.48 15.33 6.28
CA LYS A 47 -5.38 16.26 6.06
C LYS A 47 -5.70 17.18 4.88
N THR A 48 -5.22 18.40 5.00
CA THR A 48 -5.32 19.45 3.97
C THR A 48 -3.95 20.00 3.58
N ASP A 49 -2.85 19.31 3.95
CA ASP A 49 -1.48 19.81 3.80
C ASP A 49 -0.90 19.57 2.39
N GLY A 50 -1.41 20.34 1.42
CA GLY A 50 -0.60 20.93 0.34
C GLY A 50 -0.11 20.05 -0.82
N SER A 51 -0.50 18.77 -0.92
CA SER A 51 -0.24 17.95 -2.12
C SER A 51 -1.36 18.00 -3.16
N LEU A 52 -2.57 18.40 -2.74
CA LEU A 52 -3.77 18.49 -3.57
C LEU A 52 -4.14 19.96 -3.78
N ASP A 53 -4.37 20.33 -5.03
CA ASP A 53 -4.81 21.68 -5.40
C ASP A 53 -6.31 21.88 -5.07
N ASP A 54 -7.13 20.82 -5.15
CA ASP A 54 -8.60 20.89 -4.99
C ASP A 54 -9.25 19.58 -4.47
N GLY A 55 -8.77 19.07 -3.33
CA GLY A 55 -9.21 17.75 -2.82
C GLY A 55 -9.06 17.55 -1.32
N LEU A 56 -9.33 16.32 -0.87
CA LEU A 56 -9.19 15.88 0.53
C LEU A 56 -8.22 14.70 0.59
N GLU A 57 -7.39 14.66 1.64
CA GLU A 57 -6.59 13.48 1.98
C GLU A 57 -7.22 12.80 3.20
N LEU A 58 -7.88 11.68 2.96
CA LEU A 58 -8.51 10.87 4.01
C LEU A 58 -7.45 9.96 4.62
N VAL A 59 -7.12 10.20 5.89
CA VAL A 59 -6.06 9.46 6.59
C VAL A 59 -6.65 8.63 7.72
N THR A 60 -6.47 7.32 7.68
CA THR A 60 -6.88 6.47 8.81
C THR A 60 -5.86 6.55 9.94
N HIS A 61 -6.33 6.37 11.16
CA HIS A 61 -5.45 5.91 12.23
C HIS A 61 -4.90 4.51 11.90
N PRO A 62 -3.83 4.03 12.57
CA PRO A 62 -3.25 2.72 12.30
C PRO A 62 -4.22 1.57 12.64
N MET A 63 -4.44 0.65 11.70
CA MET A 63 -5.36 -0.48 11.86
C MET A 63 -4.72 -1.79 11.42
N THR A 64 -5.02 -2.89 12.10
CA THR A 64 -4.69 -4.23 11.56
C THR A 64 -5.43 -4.48 10.23
N LEU A 65 -4.93 -5.41 9.40
CA LEU A 65 -5.61 -5.78 8.16
C LEU A 65 -7.06 -6.23 8.44
N THR A 66 -7.27 -7.07 9.46
CA THR A 66 -8.60 -7.56 9.85
C THR A 66 -9.56 -6.41 10.14
N TYR A 67 -9.11 -5.40 10.89
CA TYR A 67 -9.92 -4.22 11.20
C TYR A 67 -10.26 -3.42 9.93
N HIS A 68 -9.28 -3.18 9.06
CA HIS A 68 -9.55 -2.54 7.76
C HIS A 68 -10.57 -3.30 6.91
N LEU A 69 -10.57 -4.64 6.93
CA LEU A 69 -11.44 -5.44 6.08
C LEU A 69 -12.87 -5.57 6.62
N ASN A 70 -13.02 -5.55 7.95
CA ASN A 70 -14.25 -5.96 8.63
C ASN A 70 -14.92 -4.86 9.46
N GLU A 71 -14.17 -3.88 9.97
CA GLU A 71 -14.66 -2.89 10.96
C GLU A 71 -14.64 -1.46 10.40
N MET A 72 -13.58 -1.09 9.68
CA MET A 72 -13.51 0.22 9.02
C MET A 72 -14.65 0.36 7.98
N PRO A 73 -15.52 1.38 8.07
CA PRO A 73 -16.71 1.52 7.21
C PRO A 73 -16.37 2.02 5.79
N TRP A 74 -15.34 1.45 5.15
CA TRP A 74 -14.87 1.83 3.82
C TRP A 74 -15.98 1.86 2.77
N ALA A 75 -16.89 0.88 2.79
CA ALA A 75 -17.98 0.82 1.81
C ALA A 75 -18.91 2.05 1.87
N ALA A 76 -19.14 2.60 3.05
CA ALA A 76 -19.96 3.80 3.24
C ALA A 76 -19.15 5.06 2.93
N VAL A 77 -17.90 5.14 3.39
CA VAL A 77 -17.00 6.28 3.13
C VAL A 77 -16.75 6.46 1.63
N LEU A 78 -16.38 5.40 0.91
CA LEU A 78 -16.08 5.48 -0.52
C LEU A 78 -17.32 5.83 -1.35
N ARG A 79 -18.47 5.27 -1.00
CA ARG A 79 -19.75 5.62 -1.63
C ARG A 79 -20.10 7.09 -1.38
N LYS A 80 -19.89 7.57 -0.15
CA LYS A 80 -20.16 8.96 0.17
C LYS A 80 -19.24 9.90 -0.58
N ALA A 81 -17.96 9.56 -0.75
CA ALA A 81 -17.05 10.33 -1.58
C ALA A 81 -17.55 10.42 -3.03
N GLN A 82 -18.05 9.33 -3.60
CA GLN A 82 -18.65 9.33 -4.95
C GLN A 82 -19.91 10.18 -5.03
N GLU A 83 -20.81 10.13 -4.05
CA GLU A 83 -22.02 10.96 -3.98
C GLU A 83 -21.71 12.47 -3.85
N LEU A 84 -20.53 12.81 -3.33
CA LEU A 84 -20.05 14.18 -3.18
C LEU A 84 -19.16 14.61 -4.38
N ASP A 85 -19.24 13.88 -5.49
CA ASP A 85 -18.53 14.14 -6.75
C ASP A 85 -16.98 14.11 -6.66
N TYR A 86 -16.43 13.49 -5.61
CA TYR A 86 -15.00 13.19 -5.57
C TYR A 86 -14.64 12.06 -6.54
N LEU A 87 -13.51 12.21 -7.22
CA LEU A 87 -13.08 11.28 -8.27
C LEU A 87 -11.74 10.61 -7.95
N SER A 88 -11.58 9.37 -8.41
CA SER A 88 -10.30 8.63 -8.39
C SER A 88 -9.50 8.72 -9.71
N HIS A 89 -10.02 9.34 -10.76
CA HIS A 89 -9.42 9.23 -12.10
C HIS A 89 -8.96 10.54 -12.74
N ALA A 90 -9.53 11.69 -12.36
CA ALA A 90 -9.28 12.97 -13.02
C ALA A 90 -7.92 13.59 -12.68
N ALA A 91 -7.41 13.35 -11.46
CA ALA A 91 -6.16 13.94 -11.01
C ALA A 91 -4.99 12.96 -11.21
N GLY A 92 -4.10 13.28 -12.15
CA GLY A 92 -2.86 12.51 -12.39
C GLY A 92 -1.85 12.53 -11.22
N THR A 93 -2.22 13.17 -10.11
CA THR A 93 -1.42 13.44 -8.91
C THR A 93 -1.82 12.53 -7.73
N CYS A 94 -3.11 12.21 -7.59
CA CYS A 94 -3.66 11.52 -6.42
C CYS A 94 -3.13 10.10 -6.23
N GLY A 95 -2.77 9.77 -4.99
CA GLY A 95 -2.29 8.48 -4.55
C GLY A 95 -3.20 7.75 -3.57
N LEU A 96 -2.95 6.44 -3.48
CA LEU A 96 -3.32 5.62 -2.34
C LEU A 96 -2.00 5.22 -1.67
N HIS A 97 -1.68 5.84 -0.54
CA HIS A 97 -0.49 5.50 0.22
C HIS A 97 -0.85 4.58 1.38
N VAL A 98 0.02 3.60 1.64
CA VAL A 98 -0.12 2.69 2.77
C VAL A 98 1.11 2.81 3.66
N HIS A 99 0.91 3.34 4.85
CA HIS A 99 1.90 3.37 5.91
C HIS A 99 1.88 2.03 6.63
N ILE A 100 3.05 1.43 6.81
CA ILE A 100 3.25 0.19 7.54
C ILE A 100 4.01 0.53 8.82
N SER A 101 3.48 0.19 9.98
CA SER A 101 4.19 0.36 11.25
C SER A 101 5.57 -0.32 11.19
N ARG A 102 6.63 0.33 11.67
CA ARG A 102 7.96 -0.31 11.75
C ARG A 102 7.94 -1.55 12.63
N LEU A 103 7.06 -1.61 13.64
CA LEU A 103 6.88 -2.80 14.48
C LEU A 103 6.36 -4.02 13.70
N ALA A 104 5.76 -3.82 12.52
CA ALA A 104 5.38 -4.90 11.63
C ALA A 104 6.59 -5.67 11.07
N PHE A 105 7.79 -5.08 11.08
CA PHE A 105 9.03 -5.65 10.57
C PHE A 105 9.93 -6.26 11.65
N GLY A 106 9.53 -6.16 12.92
CA GLY A 106 10.29 -6.69 14.05
C GLY A 106 10.25 -5.79 15.29
N CYS A 107 10.63 -6.37 16.44
CA CYS A 107 10.63 -5.68 17.73
C CYS A 107 11.95 -4.94 18.02
N THR A 108 13.00 -5.20 17.24
CA THR A 108 14.31 -4.56 17.38
C THR A 108 14.69 -3.83 16.10
N TYR A 109 15.52 -2.80 16.22
CA TYR A 109 16.03 -2.04 15.07
C TYR A 109 16.72 -2.95 14.04
N VAL A 110 17.51 -3.92 14.49
CA VAL A 110 18.22 -4.86 13.60
C VAL A 110 17.26 -5.73 12.79
N GLN A 111 16.21 -6.26 13.44
CA GLN A 111 15.18 -7.04 12.74
C GLN A 111 14.42 -6.18 11.73
N GLN A 112 14.02 -4.97 12.14
CA GLN A 112 13.31 -4.03 11.27
C GLN A 112 14.14 -3.68 10.04
N GLU A 113 15.42 -3.36 10.21
CA GLU A 113 16.32 -3.02 9.12
C GLU A 113 16.48 -4.17 8.12
N ALA A 114 16.69 -5.40 8.60
CA ALA A 114 16.83 -6.57 7.75
C ALA A 114 15.53 -6.86 6.96
N ALA A 115 14.38 -6.80 7.62
CA ALA A 115 13.09 -7.03 6.95
C ALA A 115 12.74 -5.91 5.97
N ILE A 116 12.97 -4.63 6.32
CA ILE A 116 12.76 -3.52 5.38
C ILE A 116 13.73 -3.62 4.19
N ALA A 117 14.95 -4.12 4.39
CA ALA A 117 15.89 -4.37 3.30
C ALA A 117 15.33 -5.39 2.29
N ARG A 118 14.73 -6.49 2.80
CA ARG A 118 14.03 -7.47 1.97
C ARG A 118 12.80 -6.92 1.27
N LEU A 119 12.01 -6.07 1.93
CA LEU A 119 10.89 -5.35 1.30
C LEU A 119 11.36 -4.50 0.13
N LEU A 120 12.41 -3.69 0.32
CA LEU A 120 12.97 -2.85 -0.74
C LEU A 120 13.46 -3.71 -1.92
N TYR A 121 14.16 -4.79 -1.61
CA TYR A 121 14.68 -5.72 -2.61
C TYR A 121 13.54 -6.36 -3.40
N PHE A 122 12.50 -6.87 -2.73
CA PHE A 122 11.32 -7.45 -3.36
C PHE A 122 10.66 -6.45 -4.33
N VAL A 123 10.45 -5.20 -3.87
CA VAL A 123 9.83 -4.16 -4.70
C VAL A 123 10.64 -3.87 -5.97
N GLU A 124 11.97 -3.87 -5.87
CA GLU A 124 12.85 -3.64 -7.02
C GLU A 124 12.93 -4.84 -7.95
N LYS A 125 12.93 -6.06 -7.40
CA LYS A 125 12.94 -7.33 -8.13
C LYS A 125 11.67 -7.51 -8.97
N PHE A 126 10.50 -7.29 -8.37
CA PHE A 126 9.19 -7.44 -9.01
C PHE A 126 8.58 -6.10 -9.44
N TRP A 127 9.43 -5.17 -9.87
CA TRP A 127 8.98 -3.82 -10.23
C TRP A 127 7.95 -3.83 -11.38
N ALA A 128 8.11 -4.70 -12.37
CA ALA A 128 7.21 -4.73 -13.53
C ALA A 128 5.79 -5.16 -13.12
N GLU A 129 5.70 -6.16 -12.25
CA GLU A 129 4.48 -6.71 -11.69
C GLU A 129 3.79 -5.68 -10.78
N LEU A 130 4.55 -5.07 -9.86
CA LEU A 130 4.04 -4.04 -8.96
C LEU A 130 3.65 -2.76 -9.69
N LEU A 131 4.40 -2.34 -10.72
CA LEU A 131 4.02 -1.24 -11.60
C LEU A 131 2.67 -1.52 -12.25
N ARG A 132 2.48 -2.72 -12.78
CA ARG A 132 1.21 -3.13 -13.39
C ARG A 132 0.08 -3.19 -12.36
N PHE A 133 0.34 -3.68 -11.16
CA PHE A 133 -0.61 -3.70 -10.04
C PHE A 133 -1.06 -2.29 -9.65
N SER A 134 -0.11 -1.35 -9.62
CA SER A 134 -0.31 0.03 -9.14
C SER A 134 -1.27 0.88 -9.98
N ARG A 135 -1.50 0.49 -11.25
CA ARG A 135 -2.25 1.26 -12.27
C ARG A 135 -1.60 2.62 -12.61
N ARG A 136 -0.31 2.78 -12.34
CA ARG A 136 0.50 3.92 -12.80
C ARG A 136 1.35 3.55 -14.00
N THR A 137 1.68 4.54 -14.82
CA THR A 137 2.73 4.42 -15.84
C THR A 137 4.11 4.69 -15.23
N GLN A 138 5.18 4.24 -15.89
CA GLN A 138 6.55 4.52 -15.43
C GLN A 138 6.80 6.03 -15.28
N GLY A 139 6.30 6.86 -16.21
CA GLY A 139 6.44 8.32 -16.13
C GLY A 139 5.65 8.96 -14.97
N GLN A 140 4.56 8.36 -14.51
CA GLN A 140 3.88 8.78 -13.29
C GLN A 140 4.67 8.38 -12.03
N MET A 141 5.25 7.18 -12.03
CA MET A 141 6.09 6.71 -10.92
C MET A 141 7.34 7.58 -10.76
N ASN A 142 8.08 7.85 -11.84
CA ASN A 142 9.31 8.64 -11.78
C ASN A 142 9.11 10.04 -11.16
N ARG A 143 7.89 10.60 -11.22
CA ARG A 143 7.57 11.93 -10.67
C ARG A 143 7.09 11.91 -9.22
N ARG A 144 6.50 10.81 -8.76
CA ARG A 144 5.73 10.78 -7.49
C ARG A 144 6.11 9.65 -6.54
N ALA A 145 6.74 8.60 -7.06
CA ALA A 145 7.04 7.34 -6.40
C ALA A 145 8.22 6.64 -7.12
N ALA A 146 9.37 7.33 -7.21
CA ALA A 146 10.53 6.83 -7.94
C ALA A 146 11.10 5.55 -7.30
N ARG A 147 11.63 4.64 -8.12
CA ARG A 147 12.36 3.46 -7.63
C ARG A 147 13.79 3.83 -7.26
N TYR A 148 14.40 3.09 -6.34
CA TYR A 148 15.80 3.23 -5.98
C TYR A 148 16.73 2.59 -7.04
N GLY A 149 16.20 1.58 -7.75
CA GLY A 149 16.96 0.75 -8.68
C GLY A 149 17.50 -0.51 -7.99
N MET A 150 17.51 -1.61 -8.74
CA MET A 150 17.85 -2.95 -8.24
C MET A 150 19.32 -3.07 -7.85
N LYS A 151 19.58 -3.76 -6.73
CA LYS A 151 20.91 -4.17 -6.25
C LYS A 151 20.99 -5.69 -6.11
N LEU A 152 22.19 -6.20 -5.85
CA LEU A 152 22.45 -7.64 -5.80
C LEU A 152 21.87 -8.28 -4.54
N THR A 153 22.00 -7.61 -3.39
CA THR A 153 21.54 -8.12 -2.10
C THR A 153 20.55 -7.18 -1.41
N PRO A 154 19.69 -7.68 -0.52
CA PRO A 154 18.85 -6.83 0.32
C PRO A 154 19.66 -5.78 1.11
N THR A 155 20.81 -6.19 1.67
CA THR A 155 21.70 -5.29 2.40
C THR A 155 22.22 -4.15 1.52
N ASP A 156 22.68 -4.45 0.29
CA ASP A 156 23.11 -3.43 -0.67
C ASP A 156 21.95 -2.51 -1.08
N GLN A 157 20.74 -3.07 -1.22
CA GLN A 157 19.54 -2.32 -1.55
C GLN A 157 19.21 -1.29 -0.46
N MET A 158 19.25 -1.69 0.81
CA MET A 158 19.04 -0.80 1.95
C MET A 158 20.11 0.30 2.01
N CYS A 159 21.38 -0.07 1.89
CA CYS A 159 22.50 0.87 1.90
C CYS A 159 22.34 1.92 0.79
N HIS A 160 22.04 1.48 -0.43
CA HIS A 160 21.78 2.36 -1.57
C HIS A 160 20.58 3.28 -1.33
N ALA A 161 19.45 2.75 -0.84
CA ALA A 161 18.25 3.53 -0.57
C ALA A 161 18.49 4.66 0.43
N LYS A 162 19.23 4.39 1.51
CA LYS A 162 19.60 5.40 2.52
C LYS A 162 20.58 6.44 1.99
N ASN A 163 21.56 6.03 1.18
CA ASN A 163 22.58 6.93 0.64
C ASN A 163 22.05 7.81 -0.51
N LEU A 164 21.02 7.37 -1.24
CA LEU A 164 20.46 8.12 -2.35
C LEU A 164 19.81 9.45 -1.90
N CYS A 165 19.40 9.56 -0.63
CA CYS A 165 18.73 10.74 -0.07
C CYS A 165 17.57 11.24 -0.95
N ALA A 166 16.84 10.33 -1.61
CA ALA A 166 15.81 10.64 -2.61
C ALA A 166 14.56 11.35 -2.05
N GLY A 167 14.55 11.65 -0.75
CA GLY A 167 13.44 12.27 -0.05
C GLY A 167 12.19 11.37 -0.03
N ARG A 168 11.02 11.99 0.11
CA ARG A 168 9.75 11.28 0.27
C ARG A 168 9.17 10.68 -1.01
N TYR A 169 9.63 11.10 -2.19
CA TYR A 169 9.00 10.73 -3.48
C TYR A 169 9.56 9.43 -4.05
N THR A 170 9.69 8.42 -3.20
CA THR A 170 10.10 7.06 -3.58
C THR A 170 8.93 6.09 -3.47
N ALA A 171 8.96 5.00 -4.23
CA ALA A 171 7.89 3.99 -4.21
C ALA A 171 7.73 3.36 -2.83
N VAL A 172 8.85 3.18 -2.12
CA VAL A 172 8.93 2.83 -0.71
C VAL A 172 9.65 3.98 0.00
N ASN A 173 8.92 4.76 0.77
CA ASN A 173 9.45 5.90 1.50
C ASN A 173 9.86 5.51 2.92
N LEU A 174 11.12 5.77 3.25
CA LEU A 174 11.76 5.41 4.53
C LEU A 174 11.91 6.60 5.49
N THR A 175 11.54 7.82 5.07
CA THR A 175 11.85 9.06 5.81
C THR A 175 11.00 9.24 7.07
N ASN A 176 9.84 8.60 7.16
CA ASN A 176 8.98 8.67 8.34
C ASN A 176 9.66 7.91 9.49
N SER A 177 9.58 8.37 10.74
CA SER A 177 10.24 7.74 11.91
C SER A 177 9.63 6.40 12.33
N ASP A 178 8.30 6.31 12.27
CA ASP A 178 7.55 5.18 12.87
C ASP A 178 6.97 4.23 11.82
N THR A 179 7.04 4.59 10.54
CA THR A 179 6.44 3.82 9.44
C THR A 179 7.35 3.73 8.22
N VAL A 180 7.12 2.68 7.42
CA VAL A 180 7.54 2.62 6.02
C VAL A 180 6.31 2.87 5.16
N GLU A 181 6.40 3.77 4.19
CA GLU A 181 5.24 4.19 3.39
C GLU A 181 5.34 3.68 1.95
N ILE A 182 4.35 2.93 1.49
CA ILE A 182 4.20 2.50 0.10
C ILE A 182 3.40 3.55 -0.67
N ARG A 183 4.05 4.21 -1.64
CA ARG A 183 3.49 5.37 -2.37
C ARG A 183 3.09 5.09 -3.81
N MET A 184 3.25 3.83 -4.25
CA MET A 184 3.12 3.47 -5.66
C MET A 184 1.67 3.44 -6.17
N PHE A 185 0.68 3.19 -5.33
CA PHE A 185 -0.66 2.90 -5.82
C PHE A 185 -1.37 4.17 -6.30
N ARG A 186 -2.08 4.03 -7.42
CA ARG A 186 -3.06 5.04 -7.85
C ARG A 186 -4.28 4.99 -6.93
N ILE A 187 -4.88 6.14 -6.65
CA ILE A 187 -6.16 6.27 -5.94
C ILE A 187 -7.26 5.33 -6.50
N THR A 188 -8.17 4.87 -5.64
CA THR A 188 -9.37 4.09 -6.00
C THR A 188 -10.55 4.45 -5.10
N LEU A 189 -11.77 4.50 -5.66
CA LEU A 189 -13.01 4.46 -4.90
C LEU A 189 -13.73 3.09 -5.02
N LYS A 190 -13.14 2.12 -5.75
CA LYS A 190 -13.62 0.72 -5.79
C LYS A 190 -13.14 -0.01 -4.53
N LEU A 191 -14.09 -0.41 -3.68
CA LEU A 191 -13.82 -1.11 -2.42
C LEU A 191 -12.93 -2.35 -2.60
N THR A 192 -13.22 -3.18 -3.61
CA THR A 192 -12.45 -4.41 -3.83
C THR A 192 -10.98 -4.12 -4.18
N THR A 193 -10.70 -3.05 -4.93
CA THR A 193 -9.33 -2.64 -5.24
C THR A 193 -8.60 -2.08 -4.01
N LEU A 194 -9.30 -1.35 -3.13
CA LEU A 194 -8.72 -0.89 -1.86
C LEU A 194 -8.34 -2.09 -0.98
N LYS A 195 -9.27 -3.05 -0.81
CA LYS A 195 -9.02 -4.28 -0.05
C LYS A 195 -7.87 -5.10 -0.64
N ALA A 196 -7.85 -5.31 -1.95
CA ALA A 196 -6.76 -5.99 -2.64
C ALA A 196 -5.41 -5.31 -2.42
N THR A 197 -5.37 -3.97 -2.39
CA THR A 197 -4.14 -3.21 -2.13
C THR A 197 -3.63 -3.45 -0.71
N LEU A 198 -4.52 -3.45 0.28
CA LEU A 198 -4.16 -3.73 1.67
C LEU A 198 -3.69 -5.17 1.88
N GLN A 199 -4.36 -6.14 1.23
CA GLN A 199 -3.94 -7.55 1.24
C GLN A 199 -2.57 -7.73 0.59
N MET A 200 -2.30 -7.08 -0.55
CA MET A 200 -0.99 -7.09 -1.21
C MET A 200 0.09 -6.55 -0.27
N VAL A 201 -0.14 -5.39 0.36
CA VAL A 201 0.84 -4.81 1.30
C VAL A 201 1.06 -5.71 2.52
N ASN A 202 0.03 -6.37 3.03
CA ASN A 202 0.19 -7.35 4.11
C ASN A 202 1.10 -8.52 3.71
N HIS A 203 0.94 -9.06 2.51
CA HIS A 203 1.81 -10.11 1.98
C HIS A 203 3.25 -9.64 1.73
N LEU A 204 3.44 -8.39 1.28
CA LEU A 204 4.78 -7.81 1.20
C LEU A 204 5.49 -7.77 2.56
N VAL A 205 4.74 -7.47 3.63
CA VAL A 205 5.29 -7.53 5.00
C VAL A 205 5.58 -8.96 5.40
N GLU A 206 4.70 -9.91 5.10
CA GLU A 206 4.88 -11.33 5.41
C GLU A 206 6.18 -11.88 4.79
N VAL A 207 6.37 -11.68 3.48
CA VAL A 207 7.60 -12.06 2.78
C VAL A 207 8.83 -11.40 3.41
N ALA A 208 8.73 -10.10 3.73
CA ALA A 208 9.84 -9.36 4.32
C ALA A 208 10.25 -9.88 5.70
N VAL A 209 9.33 -10.40 6.51
CA VAL A 209 9.65 -10.88 7.87
C VAL A 209 9.94 -12.37 7.93
N SER A 210 9.31 -13.16 7.07
CA SER A 210 9.33 -14.63 7.16
C SER A 210 10.42 -15.29 6.31
N LEU A 211 10.87 -14.62 5.24
CA LEU A 211 11.96 -15.12 4.40
C LEU A 211 13.32 -14.53 4.79
N SER A 212 14.37 -15.32 4.58
CA SER A 212 15.77 -14.89 4.61
C SER A 212 16.15 -14.12 3.34
N ASP A 213 17.33 -13.48 3.36
CA ASP A 213 17.84 -12.72 2.22
C ASP A 213 18.02 -13.62 0.98
N SER A 214 18.52 -14.85 1.15
CA SER A 214 18.66 -15.82 0.05
C SER A 214 17.31 -16.29 -0.48
N GLU A 215 16.34 -16.56 0.39
CA GLU A 215 15.01 -16.99 -0.04
C GLU A 215 14.30 -15.89 -0.85
N VAL A 216 14.39 -14.62 -0.45
CA VAL A 216 13.84 -13.50 -1.24
C VAL A 216 14.60 -13.32 -2.57
N GLN A 217 15.92 -13.56 -2.58
CA GLN A 217 16.73 -13.53 -3.79
C GLN A 217 16.36 -14.63 -4.79
N ASP A 218 15.95 -15.80 -4.32
CA ASP A 218 15.57 -16.93 -5.17
C ASP A 218 14.07 -16.97 -5.52
N LEU A 219 13.22 -16.29 -4.73
CA LEU A 219 11.77 -16.23 -4.90
C LEU A 219 11.34 -15.83 -6.33
N SER A 220 10.46 -16.58 -6.98
CA SER A 220 9.82 -16.14 -8.22
C SER A 220 8.50 -15.39 -7.94
N TRP A 221 7.96 -14.71 -8.96
CA TRP A 221 6.64 -14.10 -8.81
C TRP A 221 5.56 -15.15 -8.58
N PHE A 222 5.70 -16.35 -9.17
CA PHE A 222 4.73 -17.43 -8.99
C PHE A 222 4.75 -17.99 -7.57
N ASP A 223 5.94 -18.23 -7.01
CA ASP A 223 6.08 -18.67 -5.62
C ASP A 223 5.44 -17.65 -4.65
N PHE A 224 5.59 -16.35 -4.93
CA PHE A 224 4.92 -15.30 -4.16
C PHE A 224 3.38 -15.38 -4.26
N LEU A 225 2.83 -15.80 -5.40
CA LEU A 225 1.38 -15.92 -5.57
C LEU A 225 0.79 -17.14 -4.87
N ASP A 226 1.56 -18.21 -4.67
CA ASP A 226 1.06 -19.48 -4.13
C ASP A 226 0.56 -19.33 -2.68
N ASP A 227 1.12 -18.40 -1.92
CA ASP A 227 0.71 -18.12 -0.54
C ASP A 227 -0.50 -17.16 -0.43
N ILE A 228 -0.99 -16.64 -1.56
CA ILE A 228 -2.11 -15.70 -1.58
C ILE A 228 -3.44 -16.46 -1.60
N THR A 229 -4.24 -16.25 -0.56
CA THR A 229 -5.56 -16.90 -0.41
C THR A 229 -6.73 -15.90 -0.40
N GLU A 230 -6.44 -14.60 -0.34
CA GLU A 230 -7.45 -13.57 -0.15
C GLU A 230 -8.21 -13.26 -1.45
N PRO A 231 -9.56 -13.30 -1.41
CA PRO A 231 -10.36 -13.29 -2.63
C PRO A 231 -10.27 -11.96 -3.39
N GLU A 232 -10.26 -10.81 -2.71
CA GLU A 232 -10.14 -9.52 -3.41
C GLU A 232 -8.78 -9.36 -4.09
N LEU A 233 -7.70 -9.84 -3.46
CA LEU A 233 -6.37 -9.82 -4.04
C LEU A 233 -6.26 -10.74 -5.25
N ILE A 234 -6.70 -12.00 -5.13
CA ILE A 234 -6.72 -12.96 -6.25
C ILE A 234 -7.52 -12.40 -7.42
N GLN A 235 -8.73 -11.89 -7.16
CA GLN A 235 -9.57 -11.28 -8.18
C GLN A 235 -8.81 -10.14 -8.88
N TYR A 236 -8.22 -9.24 -8.11
CA TYR A 236 -7.53 -8.09 -8.68
C TYR A 236 -6.28 -8.49 -9.46
N LEU A 237 -5.48 -9.45 -8.99
CA LEU A 237 -4.33 -9.98 -9.72
C LEU A 237 -4.75 -10.60 -11.07
N LYS A 238 -5.87 -11.33 -11.11
CA LYS A 238 -6.47 -11.85 -12.35
C LYS A 238 -6.94 -10.73 -13.28
N GLU A 239 -7.66 -9.73 -12.77
CA GLU A 239 -8.08 -8.53 -13.52
C GLU A 239 -6.88 -7.81 -14.15
N ARG A 240 -5.73 -7.81 -13.47
CA ARG A 240 -4.48 -7.22 -13.96
C ARG A 240 -3.63 -8.16 -14.81
N ARG A 241 -4.03 -9.43 -15.03
CA ARG A 241 -3.23 -10.51 -15.65
C ARG A 241 -1.82 -10.63 -15.03
N LEU A 242 -1.79 -10.56 -13.71
CA LEU A 242 -0.63 -10.84 -12.84
C LEU A 242 -0.73 -12.21 -12.18
N TYR A 243 -1.85 -12.91 -12.38
CA TYR A 243 -2.12 -14.24 -11.89
C TYR A 243 -2.32 -15.14 -13.09
N VAL A 244 -1.58 -16.25 -13.16
CA VAL A 244 -1.79 -17.31 -14.17
C VAL A 244 -2.39 -18.48 -13.40
N ASN A 245 -3.56 -18.97 -13.83
CA ASN A 245 -4.14 -20.17 -13.22
C ASN A 245 -3.25 -21.39 -13.56
N GLU A 246 -3.14 -22.27 -12.56
CA GLU A 246 -2.65 -23.66 -12.50
C GLU A 246 -1.90 -24.27 -13.72
N PRO A 247 -0.87 -25.10 -13.47
CA PRO A 247 -0.17 -25.82 -14.53
C PRO A 247 -1.16 -26.58 -15.40
N VAL A 248 -0.98 -26.48 -16.72
CA VAL A 248 -1.62 -27.41 -17.66
C VAL A 248 -1.09 -28.79 -17.28
N ASN A 249 -1.97 -29.71 -16.88
CA ASN A 249 -1.60 -31.12 -16.74
C ASN A 249 -0.97 -31.53 -18.06
N ALA A 250 0.35 -31.74 -18.07
CA ALA A 250 1.02 -32.41 -19.16
C ALA A 250 0.43 -33.81 -19.17
N SER A 251 -0.58 -34.05 -20.00
CA SER A 251 -0.91 -35.40 -20.44
C SER A 251 0.40 -35.97 -20.96
N GLU A 252 0.87 -37.04 -20.35
CA GLU A 252 2.03 -37.81 -20.78
C GLU A 252 1.91 -38.01 -22.30
N GLU A 253 2.79 -37.36 -23.07
CA GLU A 253 3.00 -37.74 -24.46
C GLU A 253 3.72 -39.10 -24.40
N GLU A 254 2.95 -40.18 -24.53
CA GLU A 254 3.44 -41.55 -24.79
C GLU A 254 4.20 -41.64 -26.13
#